data_AF-A0A7X4JKZ5-F1
#
_entry.id   AF-A0A7X4JKZ5-F1
#
_cell.length_a   1.000
_cell.length_b   1.000
_cell.length_c   1.000
_cell.angle_alpha   90.00
_cell.angle_beta   90.00
_cell.angle_gamma   90.00
#
_symmetry.space_group_name_H-M   'P 1'
#
loop_
_entity.id
_entity.type
_entity.pdbx_description
1 polymer ?
#
loop_
_entity_poly.entity_id
_entity_poly.type
_entity_poly.pdbx_seq_one_letter_code
_entity_poly.pdbx_strand_id
1 'polypeptide(L)'
;MKIYGTWDAFIIEQLAEEESVGDFLDAVIEEYQIHRDLAIVQLALQYVVEAQGGISELAKQIDIEPALLSEVLEDTKAPRIDTLKTVLSALGCCLPIDPLETASTPITAATGGSAVTSIETVAPNHNLD
;
A
#
# COMPACT_ATOMS: atom_id res chain seq x y z
N MET A 1 15.78 -22.59 -23.76
CA MET A 1 16.21 -21.70 -22.66
C MET A 1 16.44 -20.33 -23.29
N LYS A 2 15.49 -19.41 -23.13
CA LYS A 2 15.67 -18.03 -23.61
C LYS A 2 16.76 -17.38 -22.74
N ILE A 3 17.70 -16.70 -23.36
CA ILE A 3 18.77 -15.97 -22.65
C ILE A 3 18.30 -14.54 -22.56
N TYR A 4 17.88 -14.13 -21.37
CA TYR A 4 17.46 -12.76 -21.11
C TYR A 4 18.70 -11.90 -20.93
N GLY A 5 18.81 -10.84 -21.73
CA GLY A 5 19.95 -9.91 -21.68
C GLY A 5 19.95 -9.00 -20.46
N THR A 6 18.77 -8.74 -19.87
CA THR A 6 18.55 -7.90 -18.69
C THR A 6 17.40 -8.43 -17.83
N TRP A 7 17.37 -8.03 -16.56
CA TRP A 7 16.25 -8.31 -15.65
C TRP A 7 14.94 -7.73 -16.17
N ASP A 8 14.98 -6.49 -16.68
CA ASP A 8 13.82 -5.79 -17.23
C ASP A 8 13.16 -6.58 -18.37
N ALA A 9 13.96 -7.09 -19.30
CA ALA A 9 13.46 -7.87 -20.43
C ALA A 9 12.82 -9.19 -19.98
N PHE A 10 13.34 -9.80 -18.91
CA PHE A 10 12.72 -10.99 -18.33
C PHE A 10 11.35 -10.68 -17.72
N ILE A 11 11.25 -9.62 -16.91
CA ILE A 11 9.99 -9.24 -16.27
C ILE A 11 8.93 -8.83 -17.29
N ILE A 12 9.29 -8.02 -18.30
CA ILE A 12 8.36 -7.59 -19.36
C ILE A 12 7.81 -8.81 -20.12
N GLU A 13 8.66 -9.77 -20.46
CA GLU A 13 8.23 -10.98 -21.16
C GLU A 13 7.30 -11.84 -20.28
N GLN A 14 7.65 -12.02 -19.00
CA GLN A 14 6.80 -12.74 -18.06
C GLN A 14 5.43 -12.09 -17.94
N LEU A 15 5.35 -10.77 -17.77
CA LEU A 15 4.09 -10.03 -17.65
C LEU A 15 3.25 -10.04 -18.94
N ALA A 16 3.87 -10.28 -20.10
CA ALA A 16 3.17 -10.43 -21.37
C ALA A 16 2.59 -11.85 -21.56
N GLU A 17 3.22 -12.86 -20.95
CA GLU A 17 2.80 -14.27 -21.02
C GLU A 17 1.87 -14.67 -19.84
N GLU A 18 1.93 -13.97 -18.71
CA GLU A 18 1.20 -14.28 -17.48
C GLU A 18 -0.24 -13.74 -17.49
N GLU A 19 -1.18 -14.52 -16.96
CA GLU A 19 -2.61 -14.17 -16.93
C GLU A 19 -2.94 -13.14 -15.84
N SER A 20 -2.05 -12.90 -14.86
CA SER A 20 -2.33 -12.09 -13.67
C SER A 20 -1.30 -10.98 -13.42
N VAL A 21 -1.40 -9.90 -14.20
CA VAL A 21 -0.76 -8.61 -13.90
C VAL A 21 -1.15 -8.09 -12.50
N GLY A 22 -2.33 -8.48 -12.00
CA GLY A 22 -2.84 -8.10 -10.69
C GLY A 22 -1.95 -8.57 -9.54
N ASP A 23 -1.56 -9.85 -9.52
CA ASP A 23 -0.74 -10.40 -8.43
C ASP A 23 0.64 -9.73 -8.34
N PHE A 24 1.23 -9.40 -9.50
CA PHE A 24 2.48 -8.63 -9.55
C PHE A 24 2.32 -7.22 -8.97
N LEU A 25 1.27 -6.50 -9.36
CA LEU A 25 1.02 -5.15 -8.86
C LEU A 25 0.66 -5.14 -7.38
N ASP A 26 -0.08 -6.14 -6.89
CA ASP A 26 -0.40 -6.29 -5.47
C ASP A 26 0.88 -6.46 -4.63
N ALA A 27 1.79 -7.34 -5.05
CA ALA A 27 3.08 -7.53 -4.37
C ALA A 27 3.91 -6.23 -4.34
N VAL A 28 3.88 -5.44 -5.41
CA VAL A 28 4.57 -4.14 -5.48
C VAL A 28 3.95 -3.12 -4.53
N ILE A 29 2.62 -3.10 -4.40
CA ILE A 29 1.93 -2.20 -3.46
C ILE A 29 2.25 -2.59 -2.01
N GLU A 30 2.34 -3.87 -1.68
CA GLU A 30 2.78 -4.35 -0.36
C GLU A 30 4.19 -3.83 -0.03
N GLU A 31 5.13 -3.98 -0.96
CA GLU A 31 6.51 -3.49 -0.81
C GLU A 31 6.55 -1.96 -0.60
N TYR A 32 5.74 -1.21 -1.36
CA TYR A 32 5.59 0.23 -1.20
C TYR A 32 5.05 0.61 0.19
N GLN A 33 4.10 -0.15 0.74
CA GLN A 33 3.55 0.14 2.06
C GLN A 33 4.61 0.00 3.17
N ILE A 34 5.53 -0.97 3.03
CA ILE A 34 6.61 -1.23 3.99
C ILE A 34 7.74 -0.20 3.85
N HIS A 35 8.22 0.00 2.62
CA HIS A 35 9.46 0.74 2.36
C HIS A 35 9.23 2.20 1.93
N ARG A 36 8.00 2.55 1.54
CA ARG A 36 7.59 3.89 1.10
C ARG A 36 8.38 4.44 -0.07
N ASP A 37 8.90 3.53 -0.91
CA ASP A 37 9.63 3.87 -2.12
C ASP A 37 8.71 3.87 -3.35
N LEU A 38 8.34 5.08 -3.77
CA LEU A 38 7.46 5.28 -4.91
C LEU A 38 8.09 4.80 -6.23
N ALA A 39 9.42 4.78 -6.33
CA ALA A 39 10.12 4.40 -7.56
C ALA A 39 9.83 2.94 -7.93
N ILE A 40 9.60 2.07 -6.94
CA ILE A 40 9.26 0.66 -7.16
C ILE A 40 7.90 0.54 -7.87
N VAL A 41 6.90 1.31 -7.43
CA VAL A 41 5.56 1.32 -8.03
C VAL A 41 5.61 1.85 -9.46
N GLN A 42 6.39 2.91 -9.69
CA GLN A 42 6.53 3.51 -11.01
C GLN A 42 7.20 2.57 -12.00
N LEU A 43 8.30 1.95 -11.58
CA LEU A 43 9.02 0.97 -12.38
C LEU A 43 8.15 -0.24 -12.72
N ALA A 44 7.38 -0.74 -11.76
CA ALA A 44 6.44 -1.82 -11.98
C ALA A 44 5.35 -1.46 -12.99
N LEU A 45 4.73 -0.27 -12.86
CA LEU A 45 3.75 0.20 -13.84
C LEU A 45 4.38 0.32 -15.23
N GLN A 46 5.62 0.79 -15.34
CA GLN A 46 6.32 0.88 -16.62
C GLN A 46 6.54 -0.50 -17.24
N TYR A 47 6.96 -1.51 -16.47
CA TYR A 47 7.09 -2.88 -16.98
C TYR A 47 5.76 -3.45 -17.48
N VAL A 48 4.67 -3.23 -16.74
CA VAL A 48 3.34 -3.69 -17.14
C VAL A 48 2.90 -2.99 -18.43
N VAL A 49 3.12 -1.68 -18.54
CA VAL A 49 2.80 -0.90 -19.74
C VAL A 49 3.57 -1.43 -20.95
N GLU A 50 4.88 -1.65 -20.82
CA GLU A 50 5.70 -2.22 -21.89
C GLU A 50 5.25 -3.63 -22.28
N ALA A 51 4.88 -4.47 -21.31
CA ALA A 51 4.36 -5.82 -21.55
C ALA A 51 3.02 -5.81 -22.32
N GLN A 52 2.20 -4.78 -22.14
CA GLN A 52 0.91 -4.62 -22.84
C GLN A 52 1.01 -3.92 -24.21
N GLY A 53 2.22 -3.78 -24.76
CA GLY A 53 2.44 -3.14 -26.07
C GLY A 53 2.84 -1.67 -25.99
N GLY A 54 3.16 -1.18 -24.80
CA GLY A 54 3.74 0.13 -24.54
C GLY A 54 2.73 1.25 -24.30
N ILE A 55 3.25 2.42 -23.93
CA ILE A 55 2.48 3.63 -23.56
C ILE A 55 1.46 4.02 -24.64
N SER A 56 1.84 3.91 -25.92
CA SER A 56 0.96 4.31 -27.03
C SER A 56 -0.26 3.39 -27.18
N GLU A 57 -0.12 2.10 -26.88
CA GLU A 57 -1.23 1.17 -27.01
C GLU A 57 -2.16 1.27 -25.81
N LEU A 58 -1.60 1.38 -24.60
CA LEU A 58 -2.37 1.59 -23.39
C LEU A 58 -3.15 2.92 -23.44
N ALA A 59 -2.52 4.01 -23.89
CA ALA A 59 -3.17 5.32 -24.02
C ALA A 59 -4.40 5.29 -24.95
N LYS A 60 -4.35 4.52 -26.06
CA LYS A 60 -5.50 4.31 -26.94
C LYS A 60 -6.62 3.51 -26.26
N GLN A 61 -6.27 2.50 -25.48
CA GLN A 61 -7.27 1.65 -24.81
C GLN A 61 -8.10 2.42 -23.80
N ILE A 62 -7.54 3.48 -23.20
CA ILE A 62 -8.20 4.26 -22.14
C ILE A 62 -8.57 5.69 -22.52
N ASP A 63 -8.41 6.06 -23.79
CA ASP A 63 -8.76 7.39 -24.29
C ASP A 63 -8.09 8.52 -23.49
N ILE A 64 -6.81 8.33 -23.12
CA ILE A 64 -6.00 9.33 -22.42
C ILE A 64 -4.86 9.79 -23.31
N GLU A 65 -4.48 11.05 -23.16
CA GLU A 65 -3.32 11.61 -23.83
C GLU A 65 -2.02 10.90 -23.37
N PRO A 66 -1.20 10.35 -24.29
CA PRO A 66 0.01 9.59 -23.94
C PRO A 66 0.98 10.37 -23.04
N ALA A 67 1.05 11.69 -23.19
CA ALA A 67 1.88 12.56 -22.37
C ALA A 67 1.46 12.56 -20.89
N LEU A 68 0.15 12.50 -20.62
CA LEU A 68 -0.40 12.42 -19.27
C LEU A 68 -0.07 11.05 -18.64
N LEU A 69 -0.10 9.98 -19.44
CA LEU A 69 0.28 8.65 -18.99
C LEU A 69 1.79 8.58 -18.68
N SER A 70 2.63 9.13 -19.55
CA SER A 70 4.08 9.25 -19.31
C SER A 70 4.39 10.06 -18.06
N GLU A 71 3.74 11.20 -17.85
CA GLU A 71 3.94 12.03 -16.64
C GLU A 71 3.65 11.23 -15.36
N VAL A 72 2.64 10.36 -15.37
CA VAL A 72 2.28 9.54 -14.20
C VAL A 72 3.29 8.44 -13.92
N LEU A 73 3.90 7.89 -14.97
CA LEU A 73 4.90 6.84 -14.88
C LEU A 73 6.30 7.39 -14.54
N GLU A 74 6.58 8.65 -14.90
CA GLU A 74 7.91 9.27 -14.77
C GLU A 74 8.02 10.34 -13.66
N ASP A 75 6.92 10.97 -13.23
CA ASP A 75 6.98 12.05 -12.23
C ASP A 75 7.36 11.50 -10.85
N THR A 76 8.36 12.08 -10.21
CA THR A 76 8.78 11.75 -8.83
C THR A 76 7.74 12.05 -7.74
N LYS A 77 6.60 12.66 -8.10
CA LYS A 77 5.48 12.88 -7.18
C LYS A 77 4.47 11.74 -7.22
N ALA A 78 3.87 11.48 -6.06
CA ALA A 78 2.78 10.53 -5.95
C ALA A 78 1.61 10.91 -6.88
N PRO A 79 1.13 9.99 -7.73
CA PRO A 79 0.02 10.27 -8.61
C PRO A 79 -1.24 10.57 -7.80
N ARG A 80 -2.12 11.43 -8.35
CA ARG A 80 -3.44 11.64 -7.75
C ARG A 80 -4.22 10.34 -7.77
N ILE A 81 -5.10 10.16 -6.79
CA ILE A 81 -5.90 8.94 -6.68
C ILE A 81 -6.77 8.70 -7.91
N ASP A 82 -7.33 9.76 -8.52
CA ASP A 82 -8.11 9.66 -9.76
C ASP A 82 -7.27 9.16 -10.93
N THR A 83 -6.02 9.63 -11.00
CA THR A 83 -5.07 9.24 -12.04
C THR A 83 -4.64 7.79 -11.85
N LEU A 84 -4.27 7.40 -10.63
CA LEU A 84 -3.90 6.02 -10.30
C LEU A 84 -5.06 5.06 -10.57
N LYS A 85 -6.29 5.41 -10.17
CA LYS A 85 -7.49 4.65 -10.48
C LYS A 85 -7.66 4.43 -11.99
N THR A 86 -7.44 5.49 -12.78
CA THR A 86 -7.63 5.43 -14.23
C THR A 86 -6.59 4.51 -14.88
N VAL A 87 -5.33 4.63 -14.48
CA VAL A 87 -4.24 3.75 -14.93
C VAL A 87 -4.51 2.30 -14.54
N LEU A 88 -4.88 2.02 -13.28
CA LEU A 88 -5.15 0.65 -12.86
C LEU A 88 -6.36 0.04 -13.58
N SER A 89 -7.42 0.83 -13.78
CA SER A 89 -8.59 0.38 -14.54
C SER A 89 -8.25 0.02 -15.99
N ALA A 90 -7.29 0.74 -16.60
CA ALA A 90 -6.73 0.42 -17.92
C ALA A 90 -6.16 -0.98 -17.98
N LEU A 91 -5.44 -1.34 -16.92
CA LEU A 91 -4.72 -2.59 -16.77
C LEU A 91 -5.63 -3.74 -16.29
N GLY A 92 -6.93 -3.49 -16.12
CA GLY A 92 -7.88 -4.46 -15.58
C GLY A 92 -7.77 -4.66 -14.06
N CYS A 93 -7.11 -3.74 -13.35
CA CYS A 93 -6.83 -3.83 -11.92
C CYS A 93 -7.60 -2.77 -11.11
N CYS A 94 -7.66 -2.97 -9.79
CA CYS A 94 -8.17 -1.97 -8.85
C CYS A 94 -7.38 -2.06 -7.53
N LEU A 95 -7.40 -1.00 -6.71
CA LEU A 95 -6.83 -1.04 -5.37
C LEU A 95 -7.92 -1.45 -4.37
N PRO A 96 -7.84 -2.66 -3.77
CA PRO A 96 -8.74 -3.03 -2.69
C PRO A 96 -8.44 -2.20 -1.44
N ILE A 97 -9.46 -2.03 -0.60
CA ILE A 97 -9.32 -1.40 0.71
C ILE A 97 -9.50 -2.51 1.74
N ASP A 98 -8.40 -2.86 2.41
CA ASP A 98 -8.42 -3.82 3.50
C ASP A 98 -8.26 -3.10 4.85
N PRO A 99 -9.04 -3.49 5.87
CA PRO A 99 -8.87 -2.96 7.21
C PRO A 99 -7.49 -3.38 7.73
N LEU A 100 -6.70 -2.40 8.16
CA LEU A 100 -5.47 -2.68 8.90
C LEU A 100 -5.87 -3.40 10.20
N GLU A 101 -5.22 -4.53 10.51
CA GLU A 101 -5.33 -5.13 11.83
C GLU A 101 -4.85 -4.10 12.85
N THR A 102 -5.80 -3.36 13.41
CA THR A 102 -5.55 -2.55 14.58
C THR A 102 -5.25 -3.54 15.69
N ALA A 103 -3.98 -3.58 16.11
CA ALA A 103 -3.64 -4.14 17.41
C ALA A 103 -4.66 -3.55 18.40
N SER A 104 -5.55 -4.40 18.90
CA SER A 104 -6.63 -4.01 19.77
C SER A 104 -6.04 -3.56 21.09
N THR A 105 -5.54 -2.33 21.17
CA THR A 105 -5.41 -1.64 22.45
C THR A 105 -6.75 -0.97 22.70
N PRO A 106 -7.59 -1.51 23.60
CA PRO A 106 -8.75 -0.79 24.04
C PRO A 106 -8.26 0.56 24.57
N ILE A 107 -8.74 1.64 23.96
CA ILE A 107 -8.65 2.98 24.54
C ILE A 107 -9.45 2.89 25.84
N THR A 108 -8.76 2.54 26.94
CA THR A 108 -9.36 2.61 28.27
C THR A 108 -9.60 4.08 28.52
N ALA A 109 -10.88 4.46 28.44
CA ALA A 109 -11.36 5.74 28.92
C ALA A 109 -11.05 5.78 30.42
N ALA A 110 -9.99 6.47 30.80
CA ALA A 110 -9.76 6.88 32.17
C ALA A 110 -10.84 7.91 32.53
N THR A 111 -11.99 7.43 32.98
CA THR A 111 -12.99 8.22 33.71
C THR A 111 -13.36 7.41 34.94
N GLY A 112 -12.87 7.85 36.09
CA GLY A 112 -13.16 7.21 37.38
C GLY A 112 -12.21 7.72 38.45
N GLY A 113 -12.50 8.91 38.98
CA GLY A 113 -11.76 9.49 40.10
C GLY A 113 -11.75 8.54 41.31
N SER A 114 -10.55 8.26 41.82
CA SER A 114 -10.38 7.71 43.16
C SER A 114 -10.19 8.88 44.13
N ALA A 115 -11.31 9.35 44.67
CA ALA A 115 -11.33 10.15 45.87
C ALA A 115 -12.22 9.42 46.87
N VAL A 116 -11.61 8.71 47.81
CA VAL A 116 -12.12 8.60 49.18
C VAL A 116 -10.97 8.23 50.12
N THR A 117 -10.55 9.25 50.84
CA THR A 117 -9.82 9.25 52.09
C THR A 117 -10.45 8.26 53.08
N SER A 118 -9.63 7.46 53.76
CA SER A 118 -9.97 6.88 55.06
C SER A 118 -8.70 6.76 55.88
N ILE A 119 -8.48 7.78 56.71
CA ILE A 119 -7.49 7.77 57.77
C ILE A 119 -8.27 7.39 59.02
N GLU A 120 -8.02 6.22 59.58
CA GLU A 120 -8.40 5.93 60.96
C GLU A 120 -7.30 5.07 61.59
N THR A 121 -6.27 5.74 62.11
CA THR A 121 -5.36 5.14 63.08
C THR A 121 -5.80 5.64 64.45
N VAL A 122 -6.64 4.85 65.12
CA VAL A 122 -6.79 4.94 66.58
C VAL A 122 -6.52 3.55 67.16
N ALA A 123 -5.41 3.46 67.88
CA ALA A 123 -5.24 2.44 68.90
C ALA A 123 -4.51 3.10 70.05
N PRO A 124 -5.13 3.12 71.23
CA PRO A 124 -4.34 2.71 72.38
C PRO A 124 -5.09 1.76 73.31
N ASN A 125 -4.29 1.00 74.07
CA ASN A 125 -4.56 0.37 75.37
C ASN A 125 -4.80 -1.16 75.38
N HIS A 126 -3.71 -1.87 75.69
CA HIS A 126 -3.46 -2.52 76.99
C HIS A 126 -4.60 -3.34 77.67
N ASN A 127 -4.37 -4.65 77.78
CA ASN A 127 -4.69 -5.55 78.92
C ASN A 127 -3.90 -6.86 78.68
N LEU A 128 -2.94 -7.24 79.54
CA LEU A 128 -3.07 -8.09 80.73
C LEU A 128 -3.83 -9.42 80.50
N ASP A 129 -3.05 -10.49 80.33
CA ASP A 129 -3.12 -11.71 81.17
C ASP A 129 -1.68 -12.26 81.30
#